data_AF-A0A0D3IAY5-F1
#
_entry.id   AF-A0A0D3IAY5-F1
#
_cell.length_a   1.000
_cell.length_b   1.000
_cell.length_c   1.000
_cell.angle_alpha   90.00
_cell.angle_beta   90.00
_cell.angle_gamma   90.00
#
_symmetry.space_group_name_H-M   'P 1'
#
loop_
_entity.id
_entity.type
_entity.pdbx_description
1 polymer ?
#
loop_
_entity_poly.entity_id
_entity_poly.type
_entity_poly.pdbx_seq_one_letter_code
_entity_poly.pdbx_strand_id
1 'polypeptide(L)'
;MDEWKRLAAAAKGGITYLRNRLTGNLPAQQKNFDCSHMYEVLRVVQAFDPSWAAQHLDANVVNALAVVKPLRNMTAALLGELPAYLVATAGVVIDHSEGKEDHSFTEQVLKWWATNGSKFPAWAEAAQIIFAFTPNSAAAERVFSMLKSMFGDQQMETLADIIQTALMLRINERRVG
;
A
#
# COMPACT_ATOMS: atom_id res chain seq x y z
N MET A 1 -5.02 11.60 -40.39
CA MET A 1 -4.93 10.18 -39.96
C MET A 1 -3.49 9.74 -39.68
N ASP A 2 -2.48 10.31 -40.36
CA ASP A 2 -1.06 9.94 -40.15
C ASP A 2 -0.39 10.54 -38.91
N GLU A 3 -0.87 11.68 -38.43
CA GLU A 3 -0.34 12.34 -37.23
C GLU A 3 -0.59 11.52 -35.95
N TRP A 4 -1.78 10.93 -35.82
CA TRP A 4 -2.12 10.03 -34.72
C TRP A 4 -1.22 8.79 -34.66
N LYS A 5 -0.92 8.20 -35.82
CA LYS A 5 -0.02 7.03 -35.91
C LYS A 5 1.40 7.39 -35.47
N ARG A 6 1.87 8.59 -35.81
CA ARG A 6 3.19 9.11 -35.41
C ARG A 6 3.25 9.39 -33.90
N LEU A 7 2.22 10.00 -33.31
CA LEU A 7 2.13 10.21 -31.86
C LEU A 7 2.05 8.88 -31.09
N ALA A 8 1.25 7.93 -31.57
CA ALA A 8 1.15 6.59 -30.98
C ALA A 8 2.49 5.83 -31.04
N ALA A 9 3.23 5.94 -32.16
CA ALA A 9 4.56 5.35 -32.29
C ALA A 9 5.57 5.97 -31.31
N ALA A 10 5.53 7.29 -31.11
CA ALA A 10 6.39 7.99 -30.14
C ALA A 10 6.07 7.60 -28.69
N ALA A 11 4.79 7.42 -28.34
CA ALA A 11 4.36 7.02 -27.00
C ALA A 11 4.65 5.55 -26.67
N LYS A 12 4.78 4.68 -27.68
CA LYS A 12 5.00 3.23 -27.50
C LYS A 12 6.25 2.90 -26.67
N GLY A 13 7.33 3.67 -26.85
CA GLY A 13 8.56 3.50 -26.08
C GLY A 13 8.35 3.78 -24.58
N GLY A 14 7.68 4.89 -24.28
CA GLY A 14 7.33 5.27 -22.89
C GLY A 14 6.37 4.27 -22.24
N ILE A 15 5.35 3.81 -22.96
CA ILE A 15 4.40 2.80 -22.46
C ILE A 15 5.12 1.47 -22.18
N THR A 16 6.04 1.07 -23.06
CA THR A 16 6.84 -0.16 -22.86
C THR A 16 7.74 -0.01 -21.64
N TYR A 17 8.39 1.13 -21.46
CA TYR A 17 9.18 1.42 -20.26
C TYR A 17 8.34 1.34 -18.98
N LEU A 18 7.18 1.99 -18.94
CA LEU A 18 6.28 1.94 -17.78
C LEU A 18 5.80 0.52 -17.47
N ARG A 19 5.43 -0.26 -18.50
CA ARG A 19 5.09 -1.68 -18.34
C ARG A 19 6.26 -2.46 -17.74
N ASN A 20 7.47 -2.26 -18.27
CA ASN A 20 8.66 -2.96 -17.78
C ASN A 20 8.98 -2.63 -16.32
N ARG A 21 8.70 -1.40 -15.86
CA ARG A 21 8.80 -1.04 -14.44
C ARG A 21 7.82 -1.82 -13.56
N LEU A 22 6.59 -2.04 -14.03
CA LEU A 22 5.58 -2.79 -13.29
C LEU A 22 5.83 -4.31 -13.32
N THR A 23 6.42 -4.83 -14.41
CA THR A 23 6.68 -6.26 -14.55
C THR A 23 8.09 -6.69 -14.14
N GLY A 24 8.93 -5.77 -13.66
CA GLY A 24 10.33 -6.05 -13.28
C GLY A 24 11.26 -6.35 -14.47
N ASN A 25 10.82 -6.14 -15.71
CA ASN A 25 11.58 -6.43 -16.94
C ASN A 25 12.52 -5.28 -17.33
N LEU A 26 13.26 -4.74 -16.35
CA LEU A 26 14.20 -3.64 -16.55
C LEU A 26 15.63 -4.15 -16.69
N PRO A 27 16.46 -3.49 -17.54
CA PRO A 27 17.90 -3.71 -17.55
C PRO A 27 18.53 -3.47 -16.18
N ALA A 28 19.66 -4.12 -15.88
CA ALA A 28 20.34 -3.99 -14.59
C ALA A 28 20.67 -2.54 -14.20
N GLN A 29 20.96 -1.68 -15.17
CA GLN A 29 21.26 -0.26 -14.97
C GLN A 29 20.05 0.57 -14.51
N GLN A 30 18.83 0.06 -14.68
CA GLN A 30 17.57 0.76 -14.38
C GLN A 30 16.78 0.11 -13.24
N LYS A 31 17.37 -0.84 -12.52
CA LYS A 31 16.69 -1.63 -11.48
C LYS A 31 16.18 -0.78 -10.31
N ASN A 32 16.74 0.41 -10.09
CA ASN A 32 16.26 1.37 -9.09
C ASN A 32 14.84 1.91 -9.39
N PHE A 33 14.36 1.76 -10.62
CA PHE A 33 13.02 2.18 -11.04
C PHE A 33 12.02 1.03 -11.08
N ASP A 34 12.41 -0.17 -10.63
CA ASP A 34 11.52 -1.33 -10.53
C ASP A 34 10.41 -1.06 -9.52
N CYS A 35 9.17 -1.20 -9.98
CA CYS A 35 7.96 -1.01 -9.20
C CYS A 35 7.19 -2.33 -9.02
N SER A 36 7.70 -3.46 -9.50
CA SER A 36 7.04 -4.76 -9.44
C SER A 36 6.63 -5.14 -8.02
N HIS A 37 7.52 -4.94 -7.03
CA HIS A 37 7.19 -5.22 -5.63
C HIS A 37 6.03 -4.35 -5.11
N MET A 38 6.04 -3.05 -5.40
CA MET A 38 4.98 -2.13 -4.97
C MET A 38 3.65 -2.46 -5.68
N TYR A 39 3.71 -2.80 -6.96
CA TYR A 39 2.56 -3.26 -7.72
C TYR A 39 1.96 -4.53 -7.10
N GLU A 40 2.80 -5.50 -6.74
CA GLU A 40 2.35 -6.72 -6.05
C GLU A 40 1.72 -6.43 -4.69
N VAL A 41 2.31 -5.52 -3.90
CA VAL A 41 1.70 -5.06 -2.64
C VAL A 41 0.32 -4.47 -2.89
N LEU A 42 0.19 -3.52 -3.83
CA LEU A 42 -1.09 -2.89 -4.17
C LEU A 42 -2.13 -3.87 -4.71
N ARG A 43 -1.67 -4.91 -5.43
CA ARG A 43 -2.53 -6.00 -5.92
C ARG A 43 -3.11 -6.81 -4.78
N VAL A 44 -2.29 -7.24 -3.81
CA VAL A 44 -2.74 -8.13 -2.74
C VAL A 44 -3.54 -7.41 -1.65
N VAL A 45 -3.33 -6.10 -1.43
CA VAL A 45 -4.10 -5.33 -0.44
C VAL A 45 -5.56 -5.13 -0.84
N GLN A 46 -5.92 -5.39 -2.10
CA GLN A 46 -7.32 -5.43 -2.53
C GLN A 46 -8.13 -6.50 -1.77
N ALA A 47 -7.47 -7.51 -1.19
CA ALA A 47 -8.09 -8.49 -0.32
C ALA A 47 -8.81 -7.88 0.92
N PHE A 48 -8.48 -6.64 1.29
CA PHE A 48 -9.10 -5.92 2.40
C PHE A 48 -10.29 -5.06 2.01
N ASP A 49 -10.60 -4.96 0.71
CA ASP A 49 -11.89 -4.50 0.23
C ASP A 49 -12.88 -5.67 0.24
N PRO A 50 -13.93 -5.63 1.09
CA PRO A 50 -14.91 -6.71 1.20
C PRO A 50 -15.59 -7.06 -0.12
N SER A 51 -15.85 -6.07 -0.98
CA SER A 51 -16.53 -6.28 -2.25
C SER A 51 -15.64 -6.97 -3.28
N TRP A 52 -14.35 -6.63 -3.29
CA TRP A 52 -13.34 -7.31 -4.11
C TRP A 52 -13.09 -8.72 -3.60
N ALA A 53 -12.97 -8.88 -2.28
CA ALA A 53 -12.70 -10.15 -1.62
C ALA A 53 -13.80 -11.17 -1.88
N ALA A 54 -15.07 -10.74 -1.93
CA ALA A 54 -16.21 -11.60 -2.23
C ALA A 54 -16.12 -12.32 -3.59
N GLN A 55 -15.36 -11.75 -4.54
CA GLN A 55 -15.29 -12.24 -5.92
C GLN A 55 -13.94 -12.88 -6.29
N HIS A 56 -12.85 -12.39 -5.68
CA HIS A 56 -11.49 -12.71 -6.16
C HIS A 56 -10.60 -13.35 -5.10
N LEU A 57 -11.02 -13.39 -3.83
CA LEU A 57 -10.17 -13.90 -2.78
C LEU A 57 -10.14 -15.44 -2.77
N ASP A 58 -8.93 -15.98 -2.82
CA ASP A 58 -8.66 -17.40 -2.66
C ASP A 58 -7.41 -17.62 -1.78
N ALA A 59 -7.06 -18.89 -1.55
CA ALA A 59 -5.87 -19.24 -0.79
C ALA A 59 -4.56 -18.74 -1.44
N ASN A 60 -4.52 -18.58 -2.76
CA ASN A 60 -3.32 -18.10 -3.46
C ASN A 60 -3.08 -16.61 -3.18
N VAL A 61 -4.15 -15.80 -3.19
CA VAL A 61 -4.09 -14.38 -2.83
C VAL A 61 -3.66 -14.22 -1.37
N VAL A 62 -4.19 -15.04 -0.45
CA VAL A 62 -3.78 -15.00 0.96
C VAL A 62 -2.30 -15.35 1.13
N ASN A 63 -1.81 -16.36 0.42
CA ASN A 63 -0.37 -16.68 0.43
C ASN A 63 0.47 -15.55 -0.16
N ALA A 64 -0.03 -14.85 -1.19
CA ALA A 64 0.64 -13.72 -1.80
C ALA A 64 0.74 -12.50 -0.87
N LEU A 65 -0.11 -12.38 0.16
CA LEU A 65 0.01 -11.32 1.20
C LEU A 65 1.36 -11.35 1.93
N ALA A 66 2.11 -12.45 1.88
CA ALA A 66 3.46 -12.54 2.43
C ALA A 66 4.48 -11.56 1.80
N VAL A 67 4.13 -10.96 0.64
CA VAL A 67 4.89 -9.86 0.04
C VAL A 67 4.89 -8.62 0.93
N VAL A 68 3.82 -8.40 1.70
CA VAL A 68 3.70 -7.35 2.70
C VAL A 68 4.42 -7.80 3.96
N LYS A 69 5.60 -7.21 4.23
CA LYS A 69 6.52 -7.68 5.28
C LYS A 69 5.85 -7.92 6.65
N PRO A 70 4.99 -7.02 7.18
CA PRO A 70 4.31 -7.29 8.45
C PRO A 70 3.34 -8.49 8.42
N LEU A 71 2.71 -8.78 7.26
CA LEU A 71 1.72 -9.86 7.14
C LEU A 71 2.33 -11.24 6.89
N ARG A 72 3.63 -11.31 6.58
CA ARG A 72 4.32 -12.57 6.24
C ARG A 72 4.11 -13.68 7.27
N ASN A 73 4.10 -13.33 8.56
CA ASN A 73 3.97 -14.31 9.63
C ASN A 73 2.51 -14.60 10.00
N MET A 74 1.55 -13.90 9.39
CA MET A 74 0.12 -14.01 9.68
C MET A 74 -0.62 -14.87 8.65
N THR A 75 -0.01 -15.22 7.52
CA THR A 75 -0.66 -15.93 6.40
C THR A 75 -1.32 -17.24 6.81
N ALA A 76 -0.71 -18.01 7.71
CA ALA A 76 -1.30 -19.25 8.24
C ALA A 76 -2.60 -18.98 9.03
N ALA A 77 -2.62 -17.93 9.85
CA ALA A 77 -3.82 -17.54 10.61
C ALA A 77 -4.91 -16.99 9.68
N LEU A 78 -4.53 -16.18 8.68
CA LEU A 78 -5.46 -15.65 7.67
C LEU A 78 -6.11 -16.77 6.84
N LEU A 79 -5.34 -17.82 6.49
CA LEU A 79 -5.87 -19.01 5.82
C LEU A 79 -6.84 -19.79 6.70
N GLY A 80 -6.58 -19.89 8.01
CA GLY A 80 -7.48 -20.53 8.97
C GLY A 80 -8.83 -19.82 9.08
N GLU A 81 -8.83 -18.48 9.01
CA GLU A 81 -10.04 -17.65 9.07
C GLU A 81 -10.68 -17.36 7.69
N LEU A 82 -10.01 -17.77 6.59
CA LEU A 82 -10.46 -17.47 5.22
C LEU A 82 -11.91 -17.90 4.95
N PRO A 83 -12.41 -19.08 5.35
CA PRO A 83 -13.80 -19.45 5.12
C PRO A 83 -14.80 -18.52 5.81
N ALA A 84 -14.50 -18.11 7.05
CA ALA A 84 -15.35 -17.19 7.80
C ALA A 84 -15.36 -15.79 7.17
N TYR A 85 -14.20 -15.34 6.69
CA TYR A 85 -14.07 -14.07 5.98
C TYR A 85 -14.87 -14.07 4.67
N LEU A 86 -14.76 -15.11 3.84
CA LEU A 86 -15.50 -15.25 2.58
C LEU A 86 -17.03 -15.27 2.79
N VAL A 87 -17.50 -15.92 3.86
CA VAL A 87 -18.94 -15.91 4.20
C VAL A 87 -19.40 -14.51 4.61
N ALA A 88 -18.57 -13.76 5.33
CA ALA A 88 -18.91 -12.40 5.75
C ALA A 88 -18.88 -11.39 4.60
N THR A 89 -18.04 -11.62 3.58
CA THR A 89 -17.95 -10.77 2.39
C THR A 89 -18.98 -11.12 1.32
N ALA A 90 -19.60 -12.31 1.39
CA ALA A 90 -20.60 -12.76 0.43
C ALA A 90 -21.74 -11.74 0.26
N GLY A 91 -21.93 -11.25 -0.97
CA GLY A 91 -22.98 -10.30 -1.32
C GLY A 91 -22.69 -8.85 -0.93
N VAL A 92 -21.50 -8.54 -0.42
CA VAL A 92 -21.10 -7.16 -0.15
C VAL A 92 -20.79 -6.46 -1.46
N VAL A 93 -21.44 -5.32 -1.69
CA VAL A 93 -21.19 -4.43 -2.82
C VAL A 93 -20.86 -3.06 -2.25
N ILE A 94 -19.67 -2.57 -2.57
CA ILE A 94 -19.21 -1.23 -2.21
C ILE A 94 -19.10 -0.46 -3.50
N ASP A 95 -19.55 0.79 -3.47
CA ASP A 95 -19.44 1.68 -4.62
C ASP A 95 -18.00 2.21 -4.74
N HIS A 96 -17.37 1.99 -5.90
CA HIS A 96 -16.04 2.49 -6.25
C HIS A 96 -16.10 3.75 -7.13
N SER A 97 -17.28 4.33 -7.35
CA SER A 97 -17.42 5.56 -8.13
C SER A 97 -16.89 6.76 -7.34
N GLU A 98 -15.60 7.04 -7.53
CA GLU A 98 -14.92 8.18 -6.89
C GLU A 98 -15.40 9.52 -7.49
N GLY A 99 -16.32 10.20 -6.80
CA GLY A 99 -16.39 11.66 -6.85
C GLY A 99 -15.30 12.24 -5.95
N LYS A 100 -14.55 13.24 -6.43
CA LYS A 100 -13.39 13.85 -5.72
C LYS A 100 -13.67 14.39 -4.30
N GLU A 101 -14.93 14.46 -3.88
CA GLU A 101 -15.38 14.97 -2.58
C GLU A 101 -16.08 13.91 -1.73
N ASP A 102 -16.31 12.71 -2.26
CA ASP A 102 -17.10 11.68 -1.60
C ASP A 102 -16.18 10.61 -0.98
N HIS A 103 -16.02 10.66 0.34
CA HIS A 103 -15.31 9.63 1.11
C HIS A 103 -16.13 8.34 1.28
N SER A 104 -17.22 8.18 0.50
CA SER A 104 -18.17 7.08 0.58
C SER A 104 -17.51 5.70 0.46
N PHE A 105 -16.52 5.51 -0.41
CA PHE A 105 -15.79 4.25 -0.48
C PHE A 105 -15.11 3.91 0.85
N THR A 106 -14.30 4.84 1.37
CA THR A 106 -13.54 4.65 2.61
C THR A 106 -14.47 4.43 3.80
N GLU A 107 -15.54 5.20 3.91
CA GLU A 107 -16.52 5.07 5.00
C GLU A 107 -17.23 3.71 4.97
N GLN A 108 -17.63 3.23 3.78
CA GLN A 108 -18.27 1.93 3.62
C GLN A 108 -17.34 0.78 4.01
N VAL A 109 -16.08 0.81 3.55
CA VAL A 109 -15.07 -0.20 3.92
C VAL A 109 -14.82 -0.19 5.43
N LEU A 110 -14.56 0.98 6.02
CA LEU A 110 -14.28 1.09 7.46
C LEU A 110 -15.48 0.68 8.32
N LYS A 111 -16.71 1.05 7.92
CA LYS A 111 -17.94 0.63 8.61
C LYS A 111 -18.13 -0.89 8.56
N TRP A 112 -17.81 -1.51 7.43
CA TRP A 112 -17.88 -2.96 7.29
C TRP A 112 -16.88 -3.65 8.23
N TRP A 113 -15.63 -3.18 8.28
CA TRP A 113 -14.59 -3.71 9.17
C TRP A 113 -14.93 -3.49 10.65
N ALA A 114 -15.50 -2.34 11.02
CA ALA A 114 -15.97 -2.09 12.38
C ALA A 114 -17.09 -3.04 12.81
N THR A 115 -17.95 -3.46 11.87
CA THR A 115 -19.09 -4.34 12.15
C THR A 115 -18.71 -5.82 12.17
N ASN A 116 -17.79 -6.24 11.30
CA ASN A 116 -17.49 -7.65 11.08
C ASN A 116 -16.11 -8.10 11.57
N GLY A 117 -15.16 -7.19 11.80
CA GLY A 117 -13.77 -7.52 12.13
C GLY A 117 -13.62 -8.40 13.37
N SER A 118 -14.51 -8.30 14.35
CA SER A 118 -14.50 -9.14 15.55
C SER A 118 -14.71 -10.64 15.28
N LYS A 119 -15.25 -11.01 14.10
CA LYS A 119 -15.51 -12.40 13.70
C LYS A 119 -14.25 -13.12 13.19
N PHE A 120 -13.23 -12.36 12.79
CA PHE A 120 -11.99 -12.85 12.19
C PHE A 120 -10.80 -11.99 12.68
N PRO A 121 -10.31 -12.25 13.90
CA PRO A 121 -9.32 -11.39 14.55
C PRO A 121 -8.00 -11.28 13.78
N ALA A 122 -7.52 -12.34 13.12
CA ALA A 122 -6.29 -12.26 12.34
C ALA A 122 -6.45 -11.33 11.12
N TRP A 123 -7.61 -11.39 10.46
CA TRP A 123 -7.94 -10.49 9.36
C TRP A 123 -8.13 -9.05 9.82
N ALA A 124 -8.74 -8.82 10.99
CA ALA A 124 -8.91 -7.48 11.54
C ALA A 124 -7.57 -6.82 11.92
N GLU A 125 -6.65 -7.57 12.51
CA GLU A 125 -5.30 -7.10 12.79
C GLU A 125 -4.55 -6.79 11.47
N ALA A 126 -4.63 -7.69 10.49
CA ALA A 126 -4.03 -7.46 9.18
C ALA A 126 -4.62 -6.23 8.47
N ALA A 127 -5.93 -5.98 8.59
CA ALA A 127 -6.58 -4.80 8.04
C ALA A 127 -6.07 -3.51 8.67
N GLN A 128 -5.89 -3.48 10.00
CA GLN A 128 -5.31 -2.32 10.70
C GLN A 128 -3.88 -2.02 10.21
N ILE A 129 -3.07 -3.06 10.03
CA ILE A 129 -1.72 -2.93 9.46
C ILE A 129 -1.78 -2.34 8.05
N ILE A 130 -2.67 -2.84 7.20
CA ILE A 130 -2.79 -2.35 5.83
C ILE A 130 -3.28 -0.91 5.79
N PHE A 131 -4.29 -0.54 6.58
CA PHE A 131 -4.83 0.81 6.61
C PHE A 131 -3.87 1.83 7.22
N ALA A 132 -2.86 1.39 7.96
CA ALA A 132 -1.77 2.24 8.41
C ALA A 132 -0.78 2.63 7.30
N PHE A 133 -0.76 1.92 6.16
CA PHE A 133 0.07 2.31 5.03
C PHE A 133 -0.53 3.54 4.33
N THR A 134 0.20 4.65 4.37
CA THR A 134 -0.16 5.82 3.57
C THR A 134 0.36 5.64 2.15
N PRO A 135 -0.48 5.64 1.11
CA PRO A 135 -0.05 5.44 -0.29
C PRO A 135 0.66 6.65 -0.90
N ASN A 136 0.94 7.71 -0.12
CA ASN A 136 1.64 8.90 -0.58
C ASN A 136 2.78 9.27 0.37
N SER A 137 3.86 9.80 -0.20
CA SER A 137 4.93 10.45 0.55
C SER A 137 4.51 11.80 1.13
N ALA A 138 3.40 12.38 0.64
CA ALA A 138 2.94 13.71 1.00
C ALA A 138 2.71 13.88 2.51
N ALA A 139 2.22 12.84 3.21
CA ALA A 139 2.10 12.88 4.67
C ALA A 139 3.47 13.04 5.36
N ALA A 140 4.48 12.28 4.94
CA ALA A 140 5.84 12.39 5.46
C ALA A 140 6.50 13.71 5.04
N GLU A 141 6.33 14.13 3.78
CA GLU A 141 6.84 15.41 3.26
C GLU A 141 6.23 16.61 3.99
N ARG A 142 4.94 16.57 4.34
CA ARG A 142 4.29 17.58 5.17
C ARG A 142 4.89 17.62 6.58
N VAL A 143 5.13 16.47 7.20
CA VAL A 143 5.80 16.40 8.51
C VAL A 143 7.22 16.95 8.42
N PHE A 144 7.99 16.59 7.39
CA PHE A 144 9.33 17.15 7.18
C PHE A 144 9.33 18.64 6.87
N SER A 145 8.32 19.14 6.13
CA SER A 145 8.17 20.57 5.85
C SER A 145 7.82 21.35 7.11
N MET A 146 6.93 20.81 7.96
CA MET A 146 6.63 21.39 9.27
C MET A 146 7.86 21.36 10.18
N LEU A 147 8.62 20.27 10.19
CA LEU A 147 9.88 20.17 10.92
C LEU A 147 10.85 21.26 10.44
N LYS A 148 11.04 21.42 9.12
CA LYS A 148 11.86 22.48 8.54
C LYS A 148 11.39 23.88 8.98
N SER A 149 10.08 24.14 9.06
CA SER A 149 9.59 25.45 9.52
C SER A 149 9.86 25.75 11.00
N MET A 150 10.16 24.73 11.81
CA MET A 150 10.50 24.90 13.22
C MET A 150 11.99 25.22 13.44
N PHE A 151 12.83 25.06 12.41
CA PHE A 151 14.27 25.35 12.46
C PHE A 151 14.58 26.50 11.49
N GLY A 152 15.46 27.41 11.88
CA GLY A 152 15.92 28.46 10.96
C GLY A 152 16.83 27.91 9.86
N ASP A 153 17.02 28.64 8.77
CA ASP A 153 17.88 28.23 7.65
C ASP A 153 19.32 27.88 8.08
N GLN A 154 19.81 28.46 9.18
CA GLN A 154 21.12 28.20 9.76
C GLN A 154 21.19 26.91 10.60
N GLN A 155 20.06 26.30 10.94
CA GLN A 155 19.96 25.12 11.83
C GLN A 155 19.65 23.83 11.06
N MET A 156 19.72 23.88 9.73
CA MET A 156 19.38 22.75 8.85
C MET A 156 20.34 21.56 9.02
N GLU A 157 21.62 21.81 9.33
CA GLU A 157 22.59 20.75 9.65
C GLU A 157 22.23 20.05 10.96
N THR A 158 21.88 20.81 12.00
CA THR A 158 21.42 20.27 13.28
C THR A 158 20.13 19.46 13.13
N LEU A 159 19.20 19.93 12.29
CA LEU A 159 17.97 19.20 11.97
C LEU A 159 18.27 17.84 11.32
N ALA A 160 19.18 17.82 10.35
CA ALA A 160 19.59 16.59 9.67
C ALA A 160 20.22 15.59 10.66
N ASP A 161 21.12 16.05 11.53
CA ASP A 161 21.76 15.22 12.54
C ASP A 161 20.78 14.64 13.55
N ILE A 162 19.80 15.44 14.00
CA ILE A 162 18.75 14.99 14.94
C ILE A 162 17.86 13.94 14.27
N ILE A 163 17.40 14.17 13.04
CA ILE A 163 16.58 13.21 12.30
C ILE A 163 17.35 11.89 12.11
N GLN A 164 18.59 11.98 11.65
CA GLN A 164 19.44 10.83 11.41
C GLN A 164 19.71 10.05 12.70
N THR A 165 20.02 10.75 13.79
CA THR A 165 20.25 10.14 15.11
C THR A 165 18.99 9.45 15.62
N ALA A 166 17.82 10.12 15.54
CA ALA A 166 16.55 9.54 15.98
C ALA A 166 16.16 8.30 15.16
N LEU A 167 16.37 8.32 13.84
CA LEU A 167 16.13 7.18 12.96
C LEU A 167 17.10 6.03 13.28
N MET A 168 18.40 6.31 13.43
CA MET A 168 19.38 5.28 13.76
C MET A 168 19.15 4.67 15.14
N LEU A 169 18.73 5.45 16.14
CA LEU A 169 18.37 4.94 17.46
C LEU A 169 17.14 4.04 17.41
N ARG A 170 16.11 4.41 16.63
CA ARG A 170 14.87 3.66 16.50
C ARG A 170 15.04 2.39 15.65
N ILE A 171 15.81 2.44 14.57
CA ILE A 171 16.07 1.29 13.69
C ILE A 171 16.98 0.25 14.37
N ASN A 172 17.94 0.69 15.17
CA ASN A 172 18.86 -0.21 15.87
C ASN A 172 18.30 -0.73 17.22
N GLU A 173 16.98 -0.65 17.45
CA GLU A 173 16.26 -1.17 18.63
C GLU A 173 16.99 -0.97 19.97
N ARG A 174 17.63 0.18 20.18
CA ARG A 174 18.37 0.40 21.43
C ARG A 174 17.38 0.51 22.58
N ARG A 175 17.36 -0.49 23.47
CA ARG A 175 16.84 -0.36 24.84
C ARG A 175 17.63 0.74 25.52
N VAL A 176 17.08 1.95 25.57
CA VAL A 176 17.65 3.04 26.34
C VAL A 176 17.44 2.69 27.80
N GLY A 177 18.54 2.45 28.51
CA GLY A 177 18.62 2.41 29.97
C GLY A 177 19.10 3.75 30.50
#